data_AF-K0B3Q4-F1
#
_entry.id   AF-K0B3Q4-F1
#
_cell.length_a   1.000
_cell.length_b   1.000
_cell.length_c   1.000
_cell.angle_alpha   90.00
_cell.angle_beta   90.00
_cell.angle_gamma   90.00
#
_symmetry.space_group_name_H-M   'P 1'
#
loop_
_entity.id
_entity.type
_entity.pdbx_description
1 polymer ?
#
loop_
_entity_poly.entity_id
_entity_poly.type
_entity_poly.pdbx_seq_one_letter_code
_entity_poly.pdbx_strand_id
1 'polypeptide(L)'
;MPKCRYHLGYFFILYLNITLKITLRFNNPIFNPNINLIPLKYGFGIENILNIVLFMPLGFLLPILWEKYRNFWSTFYYGLFFSLFIEIGQLFVRNRATDINDLIMNTIGAIVGWVIFNALRKVSRKFSTKTAINISSNDTLAIKLESCVYVVITIICLF
;
A
#
# COMPACT_ATOMS: atom_id res chain seq x y z
N MET A 1 -0.12 -11.21 22.01
CA MET A 1 0.17 -10.35 20.84
C MET A 1 0.21 -11.04 19.47
N PRO A 2 0.57 -12.33 19.27
CA PRO A 2 0.71 -12.89 17.91
C PRO A 2 -0.63 -13.09 17.17
N LYS A 3 -1.71 -13.50 17.85
CA LYS A 3 -3.03 -13.75 17.22
C LYS A 3 -3.61 -12.51 16.51
N CYS A 4 -3.53 -11.33 17.13
CA CYS A 4 -4.04 -10.07 16.56
C CYS A 4 -3.27 -9.65 15.29
N ARG A 5 -1.96 -9.93 15.24
CA ARG A 5 -1.11 -9.61 14.10
C ARG A 5 -1.47 -10.43 12.86
N TYR A 6 -1.82 -11.71 13.02
CA TYR A 6 -2.24 -12.56 11.90
C TYR A 6 -3.59 -12.13 11.29
N HIS A 7 -4.56 -11.72 12.11
CA HIS A 7 -5.83 -11.18 11.60
C HIS A 7 -5.60 -9.91 10.78
N LEU A 8 -4.74 -9.00 11.26
CA LEU A 8 -4.37 -7.80 10.53
C LEU A 8 -3.61 -8.12 9.23
N GLY A 9 -2.74 -9.15 9.27
CA GLY A 9 -2.12 -9.79 8.10
C GLY A 9 -3.13 -10.21 7.04
N TYR A 10 -4.15 -10.97 7.44
CA TYR A 10 -5.21 -11.43 6.54
C TYR A 10 -6.00 -10.26 5.93
N PHE A 11 -6.38 -9.26 6.74
CA PHE A 11 -7.03 -8.04 6.24
C PHE A 11 -6.15 -7.32 5.22
N PHE A 12 -4.85 -7.25 5.45
CA PHE A 12 -3.90 -6.64 4.53
C PHE A 12 -3.81 -7.39 3.20
N ILE A 13 -3.73 -8.73 3.21
CA ILE A 13 -3.76 -9.55 2.00
C ILE A 13 -5.06 -9.33 1.22
N LEU A 14 -6.21 -9.37 1.92
CA LEU A 14 -7.52 -9.20 1.30
C LEU A 14 -7.62 -7.81 0.64
N TYR A 15 -7.16 -6.78 1.34
CA TYR A 15 -7.07 -5.41 0.82
C TYR A 15 -6.21 -5.32 -0.45
N LEU A 16 -5.00 -5.91 -0.44
CA LEU A 16 -4.12 -5.88 -1.61
C LEU A 16 -4.74 -6.63 -2.80
N ASN A 17 -5.37 -7.78 -2.57
CA ASN A 17 -6.06 -8.54 -3.61
C ASN A 17 -7.21 -7.75 -4.23
N ILE A 18 -8.06 -7.11 -3.41
CA ILE A 18 -9.16 -6.27 -3.89
C ILE A 18 -8.61 -5.10 -4.70
N THR A 19 -7.59 -4.40 -4.18
CA THR A 19 -6.96 -3.27 -4.84
C THR A 19 -6.43 -3.67 -6.22
N LEU A 20 -5.63 -4.74 -6.30
CA LEU A 20 -5.08 -5.23 -7.56
C LEU A 20 -6.16 -5.71 -8.53
N LYS A 21 -7.24 -6.37 -8.06
CA LYS A 21 -8.34 -6.79 -8.96
C LYS A 21 -9.14 -5.62 -9.53
N ILE A 22 -9.31 -4.55 -8.75
CA ILE A 22 -10.01 -3.34 -9.20
C ILE A 22 -9.14 -2.55 -10.20
N THR A 23 -7.84 -2.42 -9.92
CA THR A 23 -6.93 -1.62 -10.75
C THR A 23 -6.42 -2.37 -11.97
N LEU A 24 -6.06 -3.65 -11.81
CA LEU A 24 -5.46 -4.53 -12.83
C LEU A 24 -6.42 -5.66 -13.24
N ARG A 25 -7.59 -5.29 -13.75
CA ARG A 25 -8.55 -6.27 -14.27
C ARG A 25 -8.11 -6.80 -15.64
N PHE A 26 -7.19 -7.76 -15.66
CA PHE A 26 -6.75 -8.42 -16.88
C PHE A 26 -7.90 -9.24 -17.48
N ASN A 27 -8.47 -8.75 -18.59
CA ASN A 27 -9.37 -9.52 -19.44
C ASN A 27 -8.74 -9.61 -20.83
N ASN A 28 -8.08 -10.74 -21.12
CA ASN A 28 -7.18 -10.93 -22.26
C ASN A 28 -6.09 -9.84 -22.30
N PRO A 29 -5.00 -10.00 -21.51
CA PRO A 29 -3.96 -8.98 -21.40
C PRO A 29 -3.34 -8.71 -22.79
N ILE A 30 -3.38 -7.45 -23.20
CA ILE A 30 -2.81 -6.98 -24.47
C ILE A 30 -2.01 -5.75 -24.13
N PHE A 31 -0.76 -5.70 -24.59
CA PHE A 31 0.03 -4.48 -24.50
C PHE A 31 -0.61 -3.39 -25.37
N ASN A 32 -1.18 -2.38 -24.73
CA ASN A 32 -1.86 -1.27 -25.39
C ASN A 32 -1.56 0.03 -24.60
N PRO A 33 -0.34 0.57 -24.73
CA PRO A 33 0.12 1.67 -23.90
C PRO A 33 -0.68 2.94 -24.20
N ASN A 34 -1.48 3.37 -23.22
CA ASN A 34 -2.10 4.69 -23.20
C ASN A 34 -1.55 5.43 -21.99
N ILE A 35 -0.62 6.36 -22.21
CA ILE A 35 0.17 6.98 -21.16
C ILE A 35 -0.11 8.49 -21.12
N ASN A 36 -0.53 9.00 -19.97
CA ASN A 36 -0.65 10.42 -19.68
C ASN A 36 0.39 10.84 -18.64
N LEU A 37 1.38 11.63 -19.04
CA LEU A 37 2.43 12.15 -18.15
C LEU A 37 2.25 13.62 -17.80
N ILE A 38 1.14 14.23 -18.21
CA ILE A 38 0.87 15.64 -17.92
C ILE A 38 0.08 15.69 -16.61
N PRO A 39 0.69 16.18 -15.50
CA PRO A 39 -0.01 16.27 -14.23
C PRO A 39 -1.17 17.27 -14.34
N LEU A 40 -2.30 16.92 -13.74
CA LEU A 40 -3.53 17.72 -13.66
C LEU A 40 -4.08 18.15 -15.02
N LYS A 41 -3.78 17.41 -16.10
CA LYS A 41 -4.28 17.69 -17.46
C LYS A 41 -5.79 17.88 -17.52
N TYR A 42 -6.54 17.06 -16.78
CA TYR A 42 -8.01 17.10 -16.72
C TYR A 42 -8.53 17.73 -15.41
N GLY A 43 -7.65 18.34 -14.62
CA GLY A 43 -7.98 18.89 -13.30
C GLY A 43 -7.96 17.85 -12.17
N PHE A 44 -8.66 18.16 -11.09
CA PHE A 44 -8.82 17.31 -9.91
C PHE A 44 -10.29 16.87 -9.81
N GLY A 45 -10.53 15.57 -9.97
CA GLY A 45 -11.86 14.97 -10.00
C GLY A 45 -12.09 13.93 -8.90
N ILE A 46 -13.24 13.26 -8.97
CA ILE A 46 -13.62 12.19 -8.04
C ILE A 46 -12.65 11.02 -8.13
N GLU A 47 -12.13 10.71 -9.32
CA GLU A 47 -11.12 9.66 -9.55
C GLU A 47 -9.85 9.87 -8.74
N ASN A 48 -9.36 11.11 -8.63
CA ASN A 48 -8.21 11.44 -7.78
C ASN A 48 -8.48 11.15 -6.30
N ILE A 49 -9.68 11.49 -5.81
CA ILE A 49 -10.09 11.23 -4.43
C ILE A 49 -10.18 9.72 -4.18
N LEU A 50 -10.75 8.96 -5.12
CA LEU A 50 -10.85 7.50 -5.02
C LEU A 50 -9.46 6.85 -4.94
N ASN A 51 -8.49 7.32 -5.72
CA ASN A 51 -7.10 6.85 -5.66
C ASN A 51 -6.44 7.14 -4.31
N ILE A 52 -6.64 8.33 -3.75
CA ILE A 52 -6.19 8.67 -2.39
C ILE A 52 -6.82 7.72 -1.37
N VAL A 53 -8.14 7.54 -1.40
CA VAL A 53 -8.87 6.68 -0.46
C VAL A 53 -8.44 5.21 -0.60
N LEU A 54 -8.22 4.74 -1.83
CA LEU A 54 -7.78 3.38 -2.11
C LEU A 54 -6.40 3.08 -1.52
N PHE A 55 -5.48 4.04 -1.51
CA PHE A 55 -4.12 3.87 -0.97
C PHE A 55 -3.97 4.23 0.51
N MET A 56 -4.95 4.90 1.11
CA MET A 56 -4.93 5.23 2.53
C MET A 56 -4.78 4.00 3.45
N PRO A 57 -5.50 2.87 3.23
CA PRO A 57 -5.29 1.65 4.00
C PRO A 57 -3.87 1.08 3.87
N LEU A 58 -3.23 1.16 2.70
CA LEU A 58 -1.83 0.74 2.53
C LEU A 58 -0.92 1.50 3.49
N GLY A 59 -1.02 2.83 3.46
CA GLY A 59 -0.21 3.71 4.31
C GLY A 59 -0.45 3.55 5.80
N PHE A 60 -1.68 3.19 6.17
CA PHE A 60 -2.08 2.95 7.56
C PHE A 60 -1.65 1.57 8.07
N LEU A 61 -1.88 0.51 7.29
CA LEU A 61 -1.65 -0.87 7.71
C LEU A 61 -0.16 -1.23 7.72
N LEU A 62 0.64 -0.77 6.75
CA LEU A 62 2.09 -1.05 6.69
C LEU A 62 2.82 -0.83 8.03
N PRO A 63 2.75 0.36 8.65
CA PRO A 63 3.46 0.64 9.90
C PRO A 63 2.85 -0.06 11.14
N ILE A 64 1.61 -0.55 11.05
CA ILE A 64 0.98 -1.35 12.10
C ILE A 64 1.48 -2.79 12.05
N LEU A 65 1.51 -3.40 10.86
CA LEU A 65 1.97 -4.79 10.69
C LEU A 65 3.47 -4.94 10.89
N TRP A 66 4.27 -3.93 10.50
CA TRP A 66 5.73 -3.98 10.61
C TRP A 66 6.35 -2.68 11.12
N GLU A 67 7.25 -2.81 12.09
CA GLU A 67 7.93 -1.67 12.70
C GLU A 67 8.85 -0.94 11.72
N LYS A 68 9.45 -1.66 10.77
CA LYS A 68 10.34 -1.09 9.74
C LYS A 68 9.66 -0.04 8.85
N TYR A 69 8.34 -0.10 8.71
CA TYR A 69 7.56 0.87 7.93
C TYR A 69 7.01 2.01 8.78
N ARG A 70 7.30 2.08 10.08
CA ARG A 70 6.85 3.22 10.90
C ARG A 70 7.53 4.52 10.55
N ASN A 71 8.69 4.48 9.87
CA ASN A 71 9.33 5.67 9.34
C ASN A 71 8.56 6.20 8.12
N PHE A 72 8.35 7.52 8.06
CA PHE A 72 7.67 8.20 6.96
C PHE A 72 8.23 7.79 5.60
N TRP A 73 9.55 7.87 5.43
CA TRP A 73 10.22 7.57 4.16
C TRP A 73 9.98 6.13 3.70
N SER A 74 9.93 5.19 4.64
CA SER A 74 9.69 3.78 4.31
C SER A 74 8.27 3.58 3.79
N THR A 75 7.25 4.19 4.38
CA THR A 75 5.88 4.12 3.84
C THR A 75 5.72 4.88 2.55
N PHE A 76 6.36 6.05 2.43
CA PHE A 76 6.37 6.85 1.20
C PHE A 76 6.90 6.04 0.01
N TYR A 77 8.10 5.46 0.13
CA TYR A 77 8.69 4.68 -0.97
C TYR A 77 7.85 3.45 -1.30
N TYR A 78 7.29 2.76 -0.30
CA TYR A 78 6.41 1.62 -0.57
C TYR A 78 5.11 2.03 -1.28
N GLY A 79 4.48 3.13 -0.87
CA GLY A 79 3.31 3.66 -1.56
C GLY A 79 3.63 4.05 -3.01
N LEU A 80 4.74 4.75 -3.22
CA LEU A 80 5.20 5.17 -4.54
C LEU A 80 5.50 3.97 -5.45
N PHE A 81 6.31 3.01 -5.00
CA PHE A 81 6.66 1.84 -5.82
C PHE A 81 5.48 0.91 -6.06
N PHE A 82 4.58 0.75 -5.07
CA PHE A 82 3.37 -0.05 -5.26
C PHE A 82 2.42 0.61 -6.27
N SER A 83 2.26 1.93 -6.22
CA SER A 83 1.50 2.65 -7.22
C SER A 83 2.15 2.57 -8.60
N LEU A 84 3.48 2.74 -8.69
CA LEU A 84 4.20 2.61 -9.95
C LEU A 84 4.04 1.20 -10.55
N PHE A 85 4.06 0.16 -9.70
CA PHE A 85 3.78 -1.21 -10.14
C PHE A 85 2.38 -1.36 -10.75
N ILE A 86 1.36 -0.74 -10.14
CA ILE A 86 -0.01 -0.72 -10.69
C ILE A 86 -0.04 0.04 -12.02
N GLU A 87 0.55 1.23 -12.10
CA GLU A 87 0.63 2.03 -13.33
C GLU A 87 1.29 1.26 -14.48
N ILE A 88 2.39 0.53 -14.21
CA ILE A 88 3.06 -0.33 -15.20
C ILE A 88 2.15 -1.50 -15.61
N GLY A 89 1.44 -2.11 -14.66
CA GLY A 89 0.51 -3.20 -14.95
C GLY A 89 -0.64 -2.77 -15.85
N GLN A 90 -1.12 -1.53 -15.72
CA GLN A 90 -2.22 -0.99 -16.54
C GLN A 90 -1.87 -0.87 -18.01
N LEU A 91 -0.58 -0.84 -18.39
CA LEU A 91 -0.13 -0.88 -19.80
C LEU A 91 -0.59 -2.16 -20.54
N PHE A 92 -0.93 -3.20 -19.78
CA PHE A 92 -1.41 -4.49 -20.29
C PHE A 92 -2.93 -4.66 -20.14
N VAL A 93 -3.64 -3.65 -19.62
CA VAL A 93 -5.10 -3.67 -19.39
C VAL A 93 -5.80 -2.83 -20.46
N ARG A 94 -6.70 -3.46 -21.22
CA ARG A 94 -7.49 -2.76 -22.24
C ARG A 94 -8.39 -1.70 -21.60
N ASN A 95 -8.47 -0.52 -22.23
CA ASN A 95 -9.25 0.64 -21.78
C ASN A 95 -8.82 1.25 -20.44
N ARG A 96 -7.59 0.96 -19.97
CA ARG A 96 -6.95 1.74 -18.90
C ARG A 96 -5.89 2.66 -19.51
N ALA A 97 -5.69 3.79 -18.86
CA ALA A 97 -4.57 4.69 -19.13
C ALA A 97 -3.68 4.68 -17.89
N THR A 98 -2.38 4.63 -18.11
CA THR A 98 -1.36 4.90 -17.09
C THR A 98 -1.26 6.41 -16.94
N ASP A 99 -1.52 6.94 -15.75
CA ASP A 99 -1.58 8.38 -15.51
C ASP A 99 -0.65 8.80 -14.36
N ILE A 100 0.19 9.80 -14.61
CA ILE A 100 1.03 10.39 -13.57
C ILE A 100 0.21 10.95 -12.41
N ASN A 101 -1.02 11.41 -12.67
CA ASN A 101 -1.93 11.84 -11.62
C ASN A 101 -2.27 10.69 -10.68
N ASP A 102 -2.54 9.49 -11.20
CA ASP A 102 -2.90 8.33 -10.39
C ASP A 102 -1.73 7.91 -9.51
N LEU A 103 -0.51 7.93 -10.06
CA LEU A 103 0.73 7.74 -9.28
C LEU A 103 0.84 8.72 -8.11
N ILE A 104 0.59 10.01 -8.36
CA ILE A 104 0.66 11.06 -7.35
C ILE A 104 -0.43 10.88 -6.30
N MET A 105 -1.69 10.68 -6.72
CA MET A 105 -2.84 10.56 -5.83
C MET A 105 -2.75 9.34 -4.93
N ASN A 106 -2.35 8.20 -5.49
CA ASN A 106 -2.08 6.98 -4.72
C ASN A 106 -0.96 7.20 -3.69
N THR A 107 0.13 7.87 -4.08
CA THR A 107 1.23 8.19 -3.16
C THR A 107 0.77 9.13 -2.03
N ILE A 108 -0.07 10.13 -2.34
CA ILE A 108 -0.70 11.01 -1.35
C ILE A 108 -1.59 10.18 -0.41
N GLY A 109 -2.39 9.25 -0.94
CA GLY A 109 -3.17 8.30 -0.14
C GLY A 109 -2.33 7.56 0.89
N ALA A 110 -1.21 6.99 0.47
CA ALA A 110 -0.28 6.30 1.36
C ALA A 110 0.31 7.23 2.44
N ILE A 111 0.64 8.48 2.09
CA ILE A 111 1.09 9.48 3.05
C ILE A 111 -0.01 9.79 4.07
N VAL A 112 -1.24 10.02 3.63
CA VAL A 112 -2.39 10.32 4.51
C VAL A 112 -2.64 9.15 5.46
N GLY A 113 -2.60 7.91 4.97
CA GLY A 113 -2.70 6.71 5.79
C GLY A 113 -1.63 6.63 6.88
N TRP A 114 -0.38 6.95 6.54
CA TRP A 114 0.71 7.00 7.51
C TRP A 114 0.51 8.11 8.56
N VAL A 115 0.03 9.28 8.15
CA VAL A 115 -0.28 10.39 9.06
C VAL A 115 -1.35 9.96 10.08
N ILE A 116 -2.40 9.28 9.64
CA ILE A 116 -3.45 8.73 10.51
C ILE A 116 -2.85 7.72 11.50
N PHE A 117 -2.02 6.80 11.03
CA PHE A 117 -1.31 5.86 11.90
C PHE A 117 -0.48 6.60 12.97
N ASN A 118 0.31 7.59 12.56
CA ASN A 118 1.20 8.30 13.46
C ASN A 118 0.43 9.13 14.50
N ALA A 119 -0.69 9.75 14.11
CA ALA A 119 -1.58 10.46 15.02
C ALA A 119 -2.15 9.52 16.08
N LEU A 120 -2.73 8.38 15.67
CA LEU A 120 -3.27 7.38 16.58
C LEU A 120 -2.19 6.78 17.49
N ARG A 121 -0.99 6.48 16.96
CA ARG A 121 0.14 6.01 17.75
C ARG A 121 0.55 7.02 18.83
N LYS A 122 0.60 8.31 18.52
CA LYS A 122 0.94 9.36 19.49
C LYS A 122 -0.12 9.45 20.59
N VAL A 123 -1.40 9.39 20.24
CA VAL A 123 -2.51 9.35 21.20
C VAL A 123 -2.37 8.13 22.11
N SER A 124 -2.23 6.92 21.55
CA SER A 124 -2.11 5.68 22.33
C SER A 124 -0.84 5.59 23.19
N ARG A 125 0.29 6.13 22.72
CA ARG A 125 1.53 6.20 23.52
C ARG A 125 1.43 7.20 24.67
N LYS A 126 0.66 8.28 24.50
CA LYS A 126 0.34 9.22 25.59
C LYS A 126 -0.43 8.52 26.71
N PHE A 127 -1.15 7.42 26.41
CA PHE A 127 -1.83 6.56 27.38
C PHE A 127 -1.00 5.38 27.89
N SER A 128 0.07 4.97 27.19
CA SER A 128 0.80 3.73 27.49
C SER A 128 2.30 4.00 27.65
N THR A 129 2.68 4.55 28.80
CA THR A 129 4.09 4.79 29.16
C THR A 129 4.61 3.67 30.06
N LYS A 130 5.10 2.59 29.45
CA LYS A 130 6.15 1.65 29.91
C LYS A 130 5.90 0.26 29.37
N THR A 131 6.64 -0.14 28.32
CA THR A 131 7.26 -1.48 28.28
C THR A 131 8.37 -1.44 27.23
N ALA A 132 9.62 -1.61 27.66
CA ALA A 132 10.74 -1.89 26.77
C ALA A 132 10.82 -3.41 26.59
N ILE A 133 10.81 -3.89 25.35
CA ILE A 133 11.06 -5.30 25.03
C ILE A 133 12.24 -5.31 24.06
N ASN A 134 13.33 -5.96 24.49
CA ASN A 134 14.49 -6.25 23.65
C ASN A 134 14.11 -7.36 22.66
N ILE A 135 14.12 -7.04 21.37
CA ILE A 135 13.84 -7.99 20.28
C ILE A 135 15.18 -8.57 19.81
N SER A 136 15.26 -9.90 19.80
CA SER A 136 16.46 -10.67 19.43
C SER A 136 16.70 -10.67 17.93
N SER A 137 17.97 -10.68 17.52
CA SER A 137 18.44 -10.47 16.13
C SER A 137 17.91 -11.48 15.10
N ASN A 138 17.57 -12.72 15.50
CA ASN A 138 17.00 -13.73 14.60
C ASN A 138 15.53 -13.47 14.22
N ASP A 139 14.75 -12.79 15.06
CA ASP A 139 13.36 -12.45 14.75
C ASP A 139 13.26 -11.42 13.61
N THR A 140 14.30 -10.60 13.43
CA THR A 140 14.36 -9.52 12.44
C THR A 140 14.30 -10.02 11.00
N LEU A 141 14.92 -11.18 10.71
CA LEU A 141 14.91 -11.80 9.38
C LEU A 141 13.56 -12.45 9.08
N ALA A 142 12.99 -13.17 10.05
CA ALA A 142 11.66 -13.76 9.93
C ALA A 142 10.58 -12.68 9.71
N ILE A 143 10.63 -11.58 10.46
CA ILE A 143 9.72 -10.42 10.32
C ILE A 143 9.94 -9.69 8.99
N LYS A 144 11.19 -9.60 8.49
CA LYS A 144 11.47 -9.00 7.17
C LYS A 144 10.89 -9.83 6.04
N LEU A 145 11.03 -11.15 6.11
CA LEU A 145 10.56 -12.11 5.10
C LEU A 145 9.03 -12.20 5.09
N GLU A 146 8.39 -12.00 6.24
CA GLU A 146 6.92 -12.04 6.38
C GLU A 146 6.21 -11.08 5.42
N SER A 147 6.70 -9.82 5.29
CA SER A 147 6.11 -8.86 4.35
C SER A 147 6.16 -9.36 2.91
N CYS A 148 7.26 -10.01 2.52
CA CYS A 148 7.42 -10.59 1.19
C CYS A 148 6.46 -11.76 1.00
N VAL A 149 6.25 -12.59 2.03
CA VAL A 149 5.28 -13.71 1.97
C VAL A 149 3.87 -13.19 1.69
N TYR A 150 3.42 -12.11 2.33
CA TYR A 150 2.09 -11.54 2.03
C TYR A 150 1.95 -11.02 0.60
N VAL A 151 3.01 -10.40 0.06
CA VAL A 151 3.04 -9.95 -1.33
C VAL A 151 3.03 -11.14 -2.28
N VAL A 152 3.84 -12.17 -2.01
CA VAL A 152 3.90 -13.40 -2.83
C VAL A 152 2.57 -14.14 -2.80
N ILE A 153 1.95 -14.33 -1.64
CA ILE A 153 0.61 -14.93 -1.52
C ILE A 153 -0.40 -14.10 -2.32
N THR A 154 -0.34 -12.78 -2.23
CA THR A 154 -1.24 -11.92 -3.00
C THR A 154 -1.05 -12.10 -4.50
N ILE A 155 0.20 -12.18 -4.97
CA ILE A 155 0.49 -12.44 -6.38
C ILE A 155 -0.03 -13.83 -6.79
N ILE A 156 0.20 -14.86 -5.97
CA ILE A 156 -0.30 -16.22 -6.24
C ILE A 156 -1.83 -16.26 -6.30
N CYS A 157 -2.52 -15.57 -5.38
CA CYS A 157 -4.00 -15.50 -5.37
C CYS A 157 -4.60 -14.62 -6.49
N LEU A 158 -3.76 -13.89 -7.22
CA LEU A 158 -4.18 -13.06 -8.35
C LEU A 158 -4.32 -13.89 -9.64
N PHE A 159 -3.59 -15.01 -9.75
CA PHE A 159 -3.62 -15.97 -10.86
C PHE A 159 -4.46 -17.20 -10.52
#